data_AF-A0AAV0UNK2-F1
#
_entry.id   AF-A0AAV0UNK2-F1
#
_cell.length_a   1.000
_cell.length_b   1.000
_cell.length_c   1.000
_cell.angle_alpha   90.00
_cell.angle_beta   90.00
_cell.angle_gamma   90.00
#
_symmetry.space_group_name_H-M   'P 1'
#
loop_
_entity.id
_entity.type
_entity.pdbx_description
1 polymer ?
#
loop_
_entity_poly.entity_id
_entity_poly.type
_entity_poly.pdbx_seq_one_letter_code
_entity_poly.pdbx_strand_id
1 'polypeptide(L)'
;MGRSKASRRSLSPTSSATLSSPSSSPAHRRNVTACGSFSRPRFPVVAPPEYPLKAARVIHNAKKKHRSDIDPDTWTREGFAGSDVCDLPLGECNLIKREHCSELSVKRFINEYERPYVPVVIDGIPETEEWKALERWTLKQLRRDYKHAELKCGEDDNGKSIRMKFRYFMAYVKRQTDDSPLYIFDSTFEDHEDTKPLLEDYKVPKYFPEDLFSFVGEDRRPPYRWFLVGPKRSGTTLHVDPLGTSAWNTLLVGRKRWVLFPPHVPKRLVNGKSHVRGDEDDEAVNYFMDLLPRLKRASSPETLQCIEFMQFPGETVFIPGGWWHAVLNVDDTVAVTQNFCSSQNFPTVWRKTRSSRKRMAVKWLQKLETHNPELAAMAIKLNRDDAFVMYSKDRRRYKRPSSSSHKRKKKHSGREYDPEERLHDSHYHGKKKRSAADGE
;
A
#
# COMPACT_ATOMS: atom_id res chain seq x y z
N MET A 1 40.84 1.64 -64.84
CA MET A 1 40.01 0.97 -65.86
C MET A 1 38.76 0.44 -65.16
N GLY A 2 37.51 0.74 -65.49
CA GLY A 2 36.85 1.84 -66.20
C GLY A 2 35.68 2.34 -65.32
N ARG A 3 35.47 3.66 -65.18
CA ARG A 3 34.50 4.51 -65.91
C ARG A 3 33.05 4.06 -65.69
N SER A 4 32.17 4.84 -65.06
CA SER A 4 31.52 6.07 -65.58
C SER A 4 30.34 6.37 -64.61
N LYS A 5 29.85 7.57 -64.25
CA LYS A 5 30.01 8.96 -64.68
C LYS A 5 29.45 9.88 -63.56
N ALA A 6 29.95 11.10 -63.52
CA ALA A 6 29.61 12.20 -62.62
C ALA A 6 28.54 13.16 -63.19
N SER A 7 27.94 14.01 -62.34
CA SER A 7 27.79 15.49 -62.49
C SER A 7 26.92 16.01 -61.32
N ARG A 8 27.34 16.83 -60.35
CA ARG A 8 27.86 18.23 -60.30
C ARG A 8 26.97 19.31 -60.94
N ARG A 9 26.53 20.26 -60.11
CA ARG A 9 26.59 21.77 -60.20
C ARG A 9 25.71 22.33 -59.07
N SER A 10 26.16 23.06 -58.03
CA SER A 10 26.87 24.35 -57.89
C SER A 10 26.13 25.57 -58.46
N LEU A 11 25.66 26.48 -57.59
CA LEU A 11 26.08 27.90 -57.44
C LEU A 11 25.02 28.75 -56.71
N SER A 12 25.51 29.56 -55.76
CA SER A 12 24.88 30.68 -55.02
C SER A 12 25.01 32.01 -55.82
N PRO A 13 24.85 33.26 -55.31
CA PRO A 13 24.02 33.89 -54.23
C PRO A 13 23.30 35.21 -54.72
N THR A 14 22.85 36.05 -53.76
CA THR A 14 22.42 37.50 -53.83
C THR A 14 20.89 37.74 -53.94
N SER A 15 20.22 38.71 -53.28
CA SER A 15 20.63 40.05 -52.80
C SER A 15 19.68 40.66 -51.72
N SER A 16 20.21 41.67 -50.99
CA SER A 16 19.58 42.93 -50.45
C SER A 16 18.36 42.85 -49.49
N ALA A 17 18.46 43.20 -48.20
CA ALA A 17 18.69 44.52 -47.54
C ALA A 17 17.47 45.44 -47.46
N THR A 18 16.99 45.73 -46.23
CA THR A 18 16.63 47.09 -45.77
C THR A 18 16.41 47.12 -44.25
N LEU A 19 16.95 48.18 -43.62
CA LEU A 19 16.86 48.56 -42.21
C LEU A 19 15.58 49.35 -41.95
N SER A 20 15.00 49.20 -40.74
CA SER A 20 14.41 50.33 -40.00
C SER A 20 14.15 49.96 -38.53
N SER A 21 14.81 50.65 -37.61
CA SER A 21 14.35 50.90 -36.22
C SER A 21 13.75 52.32 -36.20
N PRO A 22 12.82 52.70 -35.28
CA PRO A 22 13.20 52.92 -33.87
C PRO A 22 12.07 52.80 -32.81
N SER A 23 12.50 52.97 -31.55
CA SER A 23 11.80 53.65 -30.44
C SER A 23 11.13 52.81 -29.33
N SER A 24 11.20 53.41 -28.15
CA SER A 24 11.12 52.84 -26.81
C SER A 24 9.96 53.44 -26.00
N SER A 25 9.35 52.58 -25.17
CA SER A 25 8.61 52.87 -23.90
C SER A 25 7.15 53.37 -23.98
N PRO A 26 6.32 53.20 -22.92
CA PRO A 26 6.15 52.07 -21.99
C PRO A 26 4.67 51.62 -21.89
N ALA A 27 4.40 50.32 -21.79
CA ALA A 27 3.02 49.82 -21.64
C ALA A 27 2.57 49.78 -20.17
N HIS A 28 1.44 50.44 -19.92
CA HIS A 28 0.65 50.48 -18.71
C HIS A 28 0.40 49.10 -18.06
N ARG A 29 0.56 49.07 -16.73
CA ARG A 29 -0.08 48.07 -15.85
C ARG A 29 -1.57 47.97 -16.17
N ARG A 30 -2.03 46.78 -16.56
CA ARG A 30 -3.41 46.35 -16.33
C ARG A 30 -3.38 45.01 -15.60
N ASN A 31 -3.93 45.04 -14.40
CA ASN A 31 -4.27 43.89 -13.59
C ASN A 31 -5.13 42.94 -14.43
N VAL A 32 -4.59 41.79 -14.80
CA VAL A 32 -5.38 40.64 -15.22
C VAL A 32 -5.69 39.86 -13.95
N THR A 33 -6.95 39.94 -13.55
CA THR A 33 -7.58 39.04 -12.59
C THR A 33 -7.25 37.60 -12.93
N ALA A 34 -6.58 36.89 -12.02
CA ALA A 34 -6.38 35.46 -12.07
C ALA A 34 -7.72 34.75 -11.95
N CYS A 35 -8.36 34.49 -13.08
CA CYS A 35 -9.39 33.46 -13.18
C CYS A 35 -8.63 32.15 -13.44
N GLY A 36 -8.64 31.25 -12.46
CA GLY A 36 -7.93 29.98 -12.51
C GLY A 36 -8.30 29.20 -13.79
N SER A 37 -7.30 28.87 -14.59
CA SER A 37 -7.47 28.00 -15.74
C SER A 37 -7.92 26.62 -15.24
N PHE A 38 -9.17 26.24 -15.50
CA PHE A 38 -9.54 24.83 -15.52
C PHE A 38 -8.73 24.19 -16.65
N SER A 39 -7.60 23.58 -16.30
CA SER A 39 -6.78 22.80 -17.23
C SER A 39 -7.67 21.75 -17.87
N ARG A 40 -7.59 21.62 -19.21
CA ARG A 40 -8.26 20.51 -19.91
C ARG A 40 -7.91 19.18 -19.24
N PRO A 41 -8.88 18.26 -19.09
CA PRO A 41 -8.62 16.96 -18.49
C PRO A 41 -7.49 16.25 -19.25
N ARG A 42 -6.59 15.61 -18.50
CA ARG A 42 -5.36 15.00 -19.01
C ARG A 42 -5.66 13.87 -20.01
N PHE A 43 -6.80 13.22 -19.85
CA PHE A 43 -7.30 12.13 -20.69
C PHE A 43 -8.74 12.40 -21.16
N PRO A 44 -9.24 11.66 -22.17
CA PRO A 44 -10.61 11.79 -22.64
C PRO A 44 -11.64 11.70 -21.51
N VAL A 45 -12.63 12.60 -21.52
CA VAL A 45 -13.68 12.64 -20.50
C VAL A 45 -14.61 11.46 -20.69
N VAL A 46 -14.85 10.72 -19.60
CA VAL A 46 -15.90 9.70 -19.53
C VAL A 46 -17.12 10.31 -18.84
N ALA A 47 -18.32 9.99 -19.34
CA ALA A 47 -19.56 10.48 -18.75
C ALA A 47 -19.69 10.06 -17.28
N PRO A 48 -20.17 10.94 -16.39
CA PRO A 48 -20.39 10.59 -14.99
C PRO A 48 -21.34 9.41 -14.82
N PRO A 49 -21.09 8.51 -13.87
CA PRO A 49 -21.91 7.34 -13.68
C PRO A 49 -23.27 7.65 -13.04
N GLU A 50 -24.32 7.03 -13.57
CA GLU A 50 -25.65 7.12 -12.99
C GLU A 50 -25.94 5.96 -12.02
N TYR A 51 -26.40 6.31 -10.82
CA TYR A 51 -26.78 5.36 -9.78
C TYR A 51 -28.21 5.61 -9.30
N PRO A 52 -28.91 4.56 -8.80
CA PRO A 52 -30.14 4.78 -8.05
C PRO A 52 -29.91 5.74 -6.88
N LEU A 53 -30.85 6.66 -6.61
CA LEU A 53 -30.70 7.76 -5.63
C LEU A 53 -30.09 7.33 -4.29
N LYS A 54 -30.54 6.21 -3.73
CA LYS A 54 -30.03 5.70 -2.45
C LYS A 54 -28.57 5.25 -2.55
N ALA A 55 -28.17 4.62 -3.66
CA ALA A 55 -26.79 4.22 -3.90
C ALA A 55 -25.91 5.46 -4.10
N ALA A 56 -26.35 6.42 -4.93
CA ALA A 56 -25.64 7.68 -5.16
C ALA A 56 -25.30 8.40 -3.85
N ARG A 57 -26.29 8.55 -2.96
CA ARG A 57 -26.10 9.20 -1.64
C ARG A 57 -25.10 8.46 -0.75
N VAL A 58 -25.17 7.13 -0.71
CA VAL A 58 -24.25 6.31 0.12
C VAL A 58 -22.82 6.41 -0.42
N ILE A 59 -22.64 6.32 -1.74
CA ILE A 59 -21.35 6.44 -2.40
C ILE A 59 -20.75 7.83 -2.17
N HIS A 60 -21.52 8.89 -2.44
CA HIS A 60 -21.08 10.27 -2.22
C HIS A 60 -20.63 10.52 -0.77
N ASN A 61 -21.40 10.03 0.21
CA ASN A 61 -21.02 10.17 1.62
C ASN A 61 -19.78 9.37 2.00
N ALA A 62 -19.56 8.20 1.39
CA ALA A 62 -18.34 7.42 1.60
C ALA A 62 -17.12 8.14 1.01
N LYS A 63 -17.23 8.64 -0.24
CA LYS A 63 -16.19 9.45 -0.90
C LYS A 63 -15.79 10.66 -0.06
N LYS A 64 -16.77 11.50 0.30
CA LYS A 64 -16.55 12.72 1.09
C LYS A 64 -15.85 12.47 2.43
N LYS A 65 -16.10 11.32 3.06
CA LYS A 65 -15.47 10.95 4.33
C LYS A 65 -14.07 10.38 4.12
N HIS A 66 -13.85 9.67 3.02
CA HIS A 66 -12.60 8.97 2.75
C HIS A 66 -11.49 9.92 2.28
N ARG A 67 -11.84 10.85 1.38
CA ARG A 67 -10.98 11.93 0.91
C ARG A 67 -11.67 13.24 1.18
N SER A 68 -11.52 13.76 2.41
CA SER A 68 -12.11 15.04 2.82
C SER A 68 -11.43 16.24 2.13
N ASP A 69 -10.24 16.01 1.59
CA ASP A 69 -9.42 16.92 0.81
C ASP A 69 -9.91 17.11 -0.63
N ILE A 70 -10.74 16.19 -1.15
CA ILE A 70 -11.26 16.23 -2.53
C ILE A 70 -12.79 16.35 -2.54
N ASP A 71 -13.31 17.27 -3.35
CA ASP A 71 -14.74 17.33 -3.62
C ASP A 71 -15.18 16.05 -4.37
N PRO A 72 -16.20 15.30 -3.88
CA PRO A 72 -16.70 14.09 -4.55
C PRO A 72 -16.96 14.20 -6.06
N ASP A 73 -17.29 15.37 -6.57
CA ASP A 73 -17.53 15.63 -8.00
C ASP A 73 -16.24 15.80 -8.81
N THR A 74 -15.09 15.91 -8.14
CA THR A 74 -13.76 16.06 -8.73
C THR A 74 -12.88 14.81 -8.60
N TRP A 75 -13.46 13.66 -8.20
CA TRP A 75 -12.78 12.35 -8.13
C TRP A 75 -12.29 11.81 -9.49
N THR A 76 -12.58 12.53 -10.57
CA THR A 76 -12.21 12.21 -11.96
C THR A 76 -11.30 13.28 -12.58
N ARG A 77 -10.61 14.08 -11.73
CA ARG A 77 -9.75 15.20 -12.13
C ARG A 77 -8.68 14.78 -13.14
N GLU A 78 -8.02 13.64 -12.92
CA GLU A 78 -6.98 13.12 -13.81
C GLU A 78 -7.61 12.53 -15.08
N GLY A 79 -8.80 11.93 -14.97
CA GLY A 79 -9.52 11.33 -16.09
C GLY A 79 -9.02 9.94 -16.46
N PHE A 80 -8.42 9.20 -15.53
CA PHE A 80 -7.82 7.89 -15.79
C PHE A 80 -8.81 6.87 -16.33
N ALA A 81 -10.11 7.03 -16.10
CA ALA A 81 -11.15 6.20 -16.70
C ALA A 81 -11.17 6.23 -18.24
N GLY A 82 -10.75 7.33 -18.86
CA GLY A 82 -10.63 7.46 -20.32
C GLY A 82 -9.23 7.13 -20.86
N SER A 83 -8.33 6.64 -20.01
CA SER A 83 -6.94 6.29 -20.36
C SER A 83 -6.72 4.79 -20.45
N ASP A 84 -5.54 4.39 -20.91
CA ASP A 84 -5.04 3.02 -20.96
C ASP A 84 -4.19 2.64 -19.74
N VAL A 85 -4.28 3.38 -18.63
CA VAL A 85 -3.47 3.18 -17.40
C VAL A 85 -3.32 1.73 -16.95
N CYS A 86 -4.42 0.97 -16.99
CA CYS A 86 -4.46 -0.41 -16.53
C CYS A 86 -3.99 -1.40 -17.60
N ASP A 87 -3.87 -0.96 -18.84
CA ASP A 87 -3.52 -1.75 -20.01
C ASP A 87 -2.07 -1.47 -20.45
N LEU A 88 -1.38 -0.54 -19.78
CA LEU A 88 0.03 -0.24 -20.01
C LEU A 88 0.92 -1.48 -19.82
N PRO A 89 1.91 -1.70 -20.69
CA PRO A 89 2.85 -2.80 -20.54
C PRO A 89 3.65 -2.70 -19.23
N LEU A 90 4.14 -3.85 -18.77
CA LEU A 90 5.14 -3.88 -17.71
C LEU A 90 6.44 -3.26 -18.23
N GLY A 91 7.09 -2.43 -17.42
CA GLY A 91 8.38 -1.87 -17.80
C GLY A 91 9.49 -2.91 -17.70
N GLU A 92 10.63 -2.63 -18.31
CA GLU A 92 11.84 -3.44 -18.12
C GLU A 92 12.24 -3.45 -16.64
N CYS A 93 12.19 -4.62 -16.01
CA CYS A 93 12.45 -4.86 -14.59
C CYS A 93 12.99 -6.26 -14.36
N ASN A 94 13.51 -6.50 -13.17
CA ASN A 94 13.87 -7.83 -12.73
C ASN A 94 12.62 -8.73 -12.72
N LEU A 95 12.77 -9.95 -13.22
CA LEU A 95 11.69 -10.92 -13.24
C LEU A 95 11.45 -11.48 -11.83
N ILE A 96 10.19 -11.68 -11.46
CA ILE A 96 9.85 -12.48 -10.29
C ILE A 96 9.89 -13.97 -10.65
N LYS A 97 10.40 -14.80 -9.75
CA LYS A 97 10.33 -16.25 -9.92
C LYS A 97 8.87 -16.70 -9.76
N ARG A 98 8.42 -17.57 -10.67
CA ARG A 98 7.13 -18.26 -10.60
C ARG A 98 7.36 -19.75 -10.41
N GLU A 99 6.61 -20.36 -9.50
CA GLU A 99 6.64 -21.80 -9.22
C GLU A 99 5.20 -22.32 -9.20
N HIS A 100 4.98 -23.57 -9.60
CA HIS A 100 3.68 -24.21 -9.41
C HIS A 100 3.67 -25.01 -8.09
N CYS A 101 2.56 -24.99 -7.36
CA CYS A 101 2.49 -25.57 -6.01
C CYS A 101 2.66 -27.10 -5.94
N SER A 102 2.51 -27.80 -7.08
CA SER A 102 2.79 -29.23 -7.22
C SER A 102 4.29 -29.54 -7.27
N GLU A 103 5.11 -28.59 -7.71
CA GLU A 103 6.57 -28.74 -7.88
C GLU A 103 7.35 -28.14 -6.71
N LEU A 104 6.72 -27.21 -5.98
CA LEU A 104 7.31 -26.54 -4.82
C LEU A 104 6.90 -27.21 -3.51
N SER A 105 7.82 -27.94 -2.88
CA SER A 105 7.62 -28.45 -1.52
C SER A 105 7.75 -27.34 -0.47
N VAL A 106 7.14 -27.51 0.71
CA VAL A 106 7.25 -26.54 1.82
C VAL A 106 8.72 -26.35 2.24
N LYS A 107 9.50 -27.43 2.30
CA LYS A 107 10.93 -27.36 2.63
C LYS A 107 11.72 -26.53 1.61
N ARG A 108 11.45 -26.70 0.31
CA ARG A 108 12.04 -25.88 -0.74
C ARG A 108 11.61 -24.42 -0.59
N PHE A 109 10.32 -24.17 -0.36
CA PHE A 109 9.81 -22.82 -0.16
C PHE A 109 10.55 -22.08 0.97
N ILE A 110 10.69 -22.72 2.13
CA ILE A 110 11.39 -22.14 3.28
C ILE A 110 12.85 -21.83 2.93
N ASN A 111 13.56 -22.77 2.31
CA ASN A 111 14.99 -22.64 2.04
C ASN A 111 15.30 -21.66 0.88
N GLU A 112 14.48 -21.63 -0.16
CA GLU A 112 14.71 -20.86 -1.39
C GLU A 112 14.06 -19.47 -1.36
N TYR A 113 13.00 -19.26 -0.56
CA TYR A 113 12.23 -18.01 -0.56
C TYR A 113 12.09 -17.38 0.82
N GLU A 114 11.52 -18.09 1.79
CA GLU A 114 11.18 -17.47 3.08
C GLU A 114 12.43 -17.07 3.88
N ARG A 115 13.35 -18.01 4.09
CA ARG A 115 14.59 -17.77 4.84
C ARG A 115 15.52 -16.75 4.16
N PRO A 116 15.76 -16.78 2.83
CA PRO A 116 16.58 -15.78 2.16
C PRO A 116 15.84 -14.47 1.86
N TYR A 117 14.57 -14.32 2.26
CA TYR A 117 13.75 -13.14 2.00
C TYR A 117 13.59 -12.81 0.50
N VAL A 118 13.28 -13.82 -0.32
CA VAL A 118 13.08 -13.67 -1.77
C VAL A 118 11.58 -13.78 -2.10
N PRO A 119 10.98 -12.79 -2.78
CA PRO A 119 9.59 -12.86 -3.20
C PRO A 119 9.40 -13.89 -4.31
N VAL A 120 8.24 -14.54 -4.32
CA VAL A 120 7.87 -15.56 -5.32
C VAL A 120 6.38 -15.53 -5.58
N VAL A 121 5.99 -15.85 -6.81
CA VAL A 121 4.60 -16.15 -7.17
C VAL A 121 4.43 -17.66 -7.22
N ILE A 122 3.42 -18.18 -6.53
CA ILE A 122 3.11 -19.60 -6.46
C ILE A 122 1.74 -19.82 -7.08
N ASP A 123 1.68 -20.60 -8.15
CA ASP A 123 0.46 -20.89 -8.89
C ASP A 123 -0.19 -22.20 -8.42
N GLY A 124 -1.51 -22.31 -8.61
CA GLY A 124 -2.29 -23.55 -8.41
C GLY A 124 -2.69 -23.89 -6.96
N ILE A 125 -2.42 -23.00 -5.99
CA ILE A 125 -2.72 -23.26 -4.57
C ILE A 125 -4.22 -23.45 -4.34
N PRO A 126 -5.11 -22.52 -4.76
CA PRO A 126 -6.54 -22.66 -4.51
C PRO A 126 -7.13 -23.95 -5.10
N GLU A 127 -6.66 -24.36 -6.28
CA GLU A 127 -7.09 -25.56 -6.98
C GLU A 127 -6.64 -26.82 -6.23
N THR A 128 -5.35 -26.87 -5.87
CA THR A 128 -4.75 -28.04 -5.20
C THR A 128 -5.25 -28.23 -3.78
N GLU A 129 -5.58 -27.13 -3.08
CA GLU A 129 -6.09 -27.17 -1.70
C GLU A 129 -7.63 -27.12 -1.60
N GLU A 130 -8.30 -27.22 -2.75
CA GLU A 130 -9.77 -27.30 -2.89
C GLU A 130 -10.50 -26.11 -2.24
N TRP A 131 -10.08 -24.89 -2.56
CA TRP A 131 -10.75 -23.69 -2.08
C TRP A 131 -12.11 -23.55 -2.78
N LYS A 132 -13.19 -23.60 -1.98
CA LYS A 132 -14.55 -23.33 -2.50
C LYS A 132 -14.68 -21.91 -3.07
N ALA A 133 -13.78 -21.02 -2.68
CA ALA A 133 -13.70 -19.66 -3.18
C ALA A 133 -13.51 -19.60 -4.71
N LEU A 134 -12.89 -20.60 -5.34
CA LEU A 134 -12.77 -20.66 -6.82
C LEU A 134 -14.13 -20.57 -7.52
N GLU A 135 -15.16 -21.19 -6.95
CA GLU A 135 -16.51 -21.18 -7.49
C GLU A 135 -17.36 -20.06 -6.88
N ARG A 136 -17.19 -19.81 -5.57
CA ARG A 136 -18.07 -18.94 -4.79
C ARG A 136 -17.69 -17.46 -4.85
N TRP A 137 -16.42 -17.14 -5.07
CA TRP A 137 -15.92 -15.75 -5.02
C TRP A 137 -15.97 -15.05 -6.38
N THR A 138 -17.05 -15.24 -7.14
CA THR A 138 -17.34 -14.39 -8.28
C THR A 138 -18.07 -13.12 -7.83
N LEU A 139 -17.85 -11.99 -8.52
CA LEU A 139 -18.54 -10.73 -8.20
C LEU A 139 -20.08 -10.87 -8.21
N LYS A 140 -20.61 -11.74 -9.09
CA LYS A 140 -22.05 -12.04 -9.17
C LYS A 140 -22.53 -12.79 -7.93
N GLN A 141 -21.79 -13.83 -7.54
CA GLN A 141 -22.14 -14.73 -6.45
C GLN A 141 -22.01 -14.04 -5.10
N LEU A 142 -20.88 -13.36 -4.86
CA LEU A 142 -20.67 -12.54 -3.67
C LEU A 142 -21.75 -11.47 -3.51
N ARG A 143 -22.14 -10.79 -4.61
CA ARG A 143 -23.20 -9.78 -4.57
C ARG A 143 -24.52 -10.39 -4.11
N ARG A 144 -24.84 -11.61 -4.54
CA ARG A 144 -26.09 -12.30 -4.18
C ARG A 144 -26.12 -12.62 -2.69
N ASP A 145 -25.05 -13.25 -2.21
CA ASP A 145 -25.01 -13.83 -0.87
C ASP A 145 -24.77 -12.77 0.20
N TYR A 146 -23.88 -11.81 -0.05
CA TYR A 146 -23.45 -10.81 0.93
C TYR A 146 -24.04 -9.41 0.71
N LYS A 147 -25.11 -9.27 -0.10
CA LYS A 147 -25.71 -7.96 -0.48
C LYS A 147 -25.97 -6.99 0.69
N HIS A 148 -26.23 -7.50 1.89
CA HIS A 148 -26.59 -6.71 3.07
C HIS A 148 -25.41 -6.47 4.03
N ALA A 149 -24.33 -7.24 3.89
CA ALA A 149 -23.14 -7.12 4.71
C ALA A 149 -22.47 -5.76 4.55
N GLU A 150 -22.03 -5.18 5.66
CA GLU A 150 -21.32 -3.90 5.69
C GLU A 150 -19.82 -4.11 5.76
N LEU A 151 -19.16 -3.96 4.62
CA LEU A 151 -17.72 -4.13 4.49
C LEU A 151 -17.01 -2.77 4.50
N LYS A 152 -15.82 -2.72 5.09
CA LYS A 152 -14.96 -1.54 5.14
C LYS A 152 -14.42 -1.26 3.73
N CYS A 153 -14.67 -0.04 3.26
CA CYS A 153 -14.30 0.43 1.92
C CYS A 153 -13.48 1.74 1.93
N GLY A 154 -13.03 2.16 3.12
CA GLY A 154 -12.23 3.35 3.34
C GLY A 154 -12.03 3.62 4.83
N GLU A 155 -11.27 4.66 5.13
CA GLU A 155 -11.08 5.25 6.46
C GLU A 155 -11.23 6.76 6.34
N ASP A 156 -11.74 7.42 7.39
CA ASP A 156 -11.74 8.89 7.48
C ASP A 156 -10.43 9.43 8.06
N ASP A 157 -10.28 10.77 8.10
CA ASP A 157 -9.08 11.46 8.60
C ASP A 157 -8.70 11.10 10.05
N ASN A 158 -9.65 10.55 10.82
CA ASN A 158 -9.43 10.12 12.20
C ASN A 158 -9.12 8.61 12.31
N GLY A 159 -8.99 7.91 11.18
CA GLY A 159 -8.79 6.47 11.10
C GLY A 159 -10.04 5.66 11.44
N LYS A 160 -11.24 6.25 11.36
CA LYS A 160 -12.49 5.51 11.58
C LYS A 160 -12.91 4.83 10.28
N SER A 161 -13.21 3.53 10.37
CA SER A 161 -13.66 2.74 9.22
C SER A 161 -14.94 3.31 8.58
N ILE A 162 -14.89 3.48 7.26
CA ILE A 162 -16.04 3.78 6.42
C ILE A 162 -16.54 2.46 5.87
N ARG A 163 -17.77 2.08 6.24
CA ARG A 163 -18.41 0.84 5.80
C ARG A 163 -19.54 1.11 4.82
N MET A 164 -19.73 0.19 3.88
CA MET A 164 -20.80 0.26 2.88
C MET A 164 -21.43 -1.12 2.70
N LYS A 165 -22.76 -1.16 2.57
CA LYS A 165 -23.45 -2.41 2.20
C LYS A 165 -22.95 -2.90 0.85
N PHE A 166 -22.62 -4.19 0.77
CA PHE A 166 -21.96 -4.76 -0.40
C PHE A 166 -22.75 -4.53 -1.71
N ARG A 167 -24.09 -4.54 -1.66
CA ARG A 167 -24.92 -4.22 -2.85
C ARG A 167 -24.68 -2.81 -3.43
N TYR A 168 -24.38 -1.82 -2.60
CA TYR A 168 -24.09 -0.45 -3.04
C TYR A 168 -22.68 -0.37 -3.60
N PHE A 169 -21.72 -1.02 -2.94
CA PHE A 169 -20.37 -1.14 -3.46
C PHE A 169 -20.34 -1.85 -4.82
N MET A 170 -21.12 -2.91 -4.99
CA MET A 170 -21.25 -3.61 -6.28
C MET A 170 -22.02 -2.82 -7.34
N ALA A 171 -22.83 -1.83 -6.97
CA ALA A 171 -23.39 -0.88 -7.92
C ALA A 171 -22.32 0.14 -8.35
N TYR A 172 -21.50 0.59 -7.40
CA TYR A 172 -20.36 1.46 -7.60
C TYR A 172 -19.31 0.85 -8.54
N VAL A 173 -18.79 -0.34 -8.21
CA VAL A 173 -17.79 -1.09 -9.01
C VAL A 173 -18.17 -1.15 -10.50
N LYS A 174 -19.44 -1.46 -10.80
CA LYS A 174 -19.93 -1.64 -12.18
C LYS A 174 -19.93 -0.37 -13.05
N ARG A 175 -19.89 0.82 -12.46
CA ARG A 175 -20.16 2.07 -13.18
C ARG A 175 -19.11 3.14 -12.95
N GLN A 176 -18.39 3.09 -11.83
CA GLN A 176 -17.48 4.15 -11.42
C GLN A 176 -16.48 4.54 -12.50
N THR A 177 -16.16 5.82 -12.55
CA THR A 177 -15.14 6.41 -13.45
C THR A 177 -14.07 7.15 -12.66
N ASP A 178 -13.93 6.86 -11.38
CA ASP A 178 -13.04 7.55 -10.45
C ASP A 178 -11.57 7.24 -10.80
N ASP A 179 -10.69 8.20 -10.53
CA ASP A 179 -9.26 8.06 -10.75
C ASP A 179 -8.65 7.00 -9.82
N SER A 180 -8.84 7.16 -8.51
CA SER A 180 -8.57 6.15 -7.47
C SER A 180 -9.88 5.77 -6.78
N PRO A 181 -10.55 4.69 -7.21
CA PRO A 181 -11.85 4.30 -6.66
C PRO A 181 -11.78 3.78 -5.22
N LEU A 182 -12.89 3.88 -4.47
CA LEU A 182 -13.06 3.22 -3.19
C LEU A 182 -12.77 1.71 -3.28
N TYR A 183 -12.10 1.17 -2.26
CA TYR A 183 -11.59 -0.20 -2.25
C TYR A 183 -12.04 -0.93 -0.97
N ILE A 184 -12.77 -2.06 -1.10
CA ILE A 184 -13.01 -2.93 0.06
C ILE A 184 -11.69 -3.55 0.50
N PHE A 185 -11.33 -3.25 1.74
CA PHE A 185 -10.13 -3.74 2.42
C PHE A 185 -10.53 -4.07 3.87
N ASP A 186 -11.28 -5.16 4.04
CA ASP A 186 -11.96 -5.49 5.30
C ASP A 186 -11.17 -6.51 6.12
N SER A 187 -10.83 -6.14 7.35
CA SER A 187 -10.04 -6.97 8.26
C SER A 187 -10.86 -7.62 9.38
N THR A 188 -12.16 -7.43 9.40
CA THR A 188 -13.06 -7.85 10.48
C THR A 188 -14.20 -8.72 9.92
N PHE A 189 -14.07 -9.21 8.69
CA PHE A 189 -15.08 -10.06 8.06
C PHE A 189 -15.28 -11.38 8.82
N GLU A 190 -14.32 -11.79 9.66
CA GLU A 190 -14.49 -12.93 10.58
C GLU A 190 -15.27 -12.59 11.85
N ASP A 191 -15.36 -11.31 12.21
CA ASP A 191 -16.03 -10.82 13.44
C ASP A 191 -17.55 -10.68 13.26
N HIS A 192 -18.05 -10.70 12.02
CA HIS A 192 -19.47 -10.48 11.71
C HIS A 192 -20.12 -11.76 11.19
N GLU A 193 -21.21 -12.20 11.83
CA GLU A 193 -21.94 -13.43 11.49
C GLU A 193 -22.36 -13.52 10.02
N ASP A 194 -22.65 -12.39 9.37
CA ASP A 194 -23.07 -12.34 7.96
C ASP A 194 -21.92 -12.43 6.95
N THR A 195 -20.66 -12.29 7.38
CA THR A 195 -19.47 -12.38 6.51
C THR A 195 -18.48 -13.46 6.93
N LYS A 196 -18.59 -13.97 8.16
CA LYS A 196 -17.81 -15.08 8.70
C LYS A 196 -17.82 -16.34 7.80
N PRO A 197 -18.90 -16.69 7.08
CA PRO A 197 -18.87 -17.82 6.13
C PRO A 197 -17.80 -17.71 5.03
N LEU A 198 -17.27 -16.52 4.73
CA LEU A 198 -16.13 -16.35 3.81
C LEU A 198 -14.89 -17.13 4.27
N LEU A 199 -14.71 -17.35 5.58
CA LEU A 199 -13.61 -18.17 6.10
C LEU A 199 -13.71 -19.65 5.72
N GLU A 200 -14.90 -20.14 5.37
CA GLU A 200 -15.11 -21.53 4.98
C GLU A 200 -14.74 -21.79 3.52
N ASP A 201 -14.49 -20.73 2.75
CA ASP A 201 -14.24 -20.80 1.32
C ASP A 201 -12.75 -20.91 0.97
N TYR A 202 -11.85 -20.64 1.92
CA TYR A 202 -10.41 -20.73 1.72
C TYR A 202 -9.68 -21.32 2.92
N LYS A 203 -8.42 -21.69 2.74
CA LYS A 203 -7.53 -22.17 3.81
C LYS A 203 -6.25 -21.34 3.81
N VAL A 204 -5.53 -21.26 4.93
CA VAL A 204 -4.18 -20.70 4.89
C VAL A 204 -3.30 -21.67 4.08
N PRO A 205 -2.60 -21.22 3.02
CA PRO A 205 -1.78 -22.12 2.20
C PRO A 205 -0.75 -22.90 3.00
N LYS A 206 -0.44 -24.13 2.57
CA LYS A 206 0.54 -25.03 3.24
C LYS A 206 1.93 -24.42 3.48
N TYR A 207 2.29 -23.38 2.72
CA TYR A 207 3.57 -22.66 2.83
C TYR A 207 3.66 -21.72 4.03
N PHE A 208 2.53 -21.37 4.65
CA PHE A 208 2.46 -20.41 5.76
C PHE A 208 1.84 -21.04 7.02
N PRO A 209 2.37 -22.17 7.53
CA PRO A 209 1.73 -22.94 8.60
C PRO A 209 1.89 -22.28 9.99
N GLU A 210 2.84 -21.37 10.14
CA GLU A 210 3.10 -20.67 11.40
C GLU A 210 2.40 -19.30 11.44
N ASP A 211 1.68 -19.06 12.52
CA ASP A 211 1.13 -17.76 12.88
C ASP A 211 1.47 -17.42 14.33
N LEU A 212 2.70 -16.98 14.58
CA LEU A 212 3.21 -16.77 15.93
C LEU A 212 2.49 -15.65 16.69
N PHE A 213 1.79 -14.74 15.99
CA PHE A 213 0.97 -13.72 16.67
C PHE A 213 -0.31 -14.28 17.28
N SER A 214 -0.78 -15.46 16.84
CA SER A 214 -1.93 -16.16 17.46
C SER A 214 -1.74 -16.38 18.96
N PHE A 215 -0.51 -16.60 19.43
CA PHE A 215 -0.20 -16.78 20.85
C PHE A 215 -0.53 -15.57 21.72
N VAL A 216 -0.60 -14.37 21.13
CA VAL A 216 -1.02 -13.14 21.84
C VAL A 216 -2.52 -13.12 22.11
N GLY A 217 -3.30 -13.89 21.34
CA GLY A 217 -4.75 -13.99 21.37
C GLY A 217 -5.46 -12.97 20.46
N GLU A 218 -6.61 -13.37 19.93
CA GLU A 218 -7.39 -12.63 18.92
C GLU A 218 -7.72 -11.18 19.33
N ASP A 219 -8.11 -10.93 20.58
CA ASP A 219 -8.42 -9.57 21.06
C ASP A 219 -7.24 -8.58 21.03
N ARG A 220 -6.00 -9.08 21.02
CA ARG A 220 -4.80 -8.27 21.25
C ARG A 220 -3.79 -8.32 20.11
N ARG A 221 -3.89 -9.30 19.22
CA ARG A 221 -3.10 -9.32 18.00
C ARG A 221 -3.53 -8.16 17.09
N PRO A 222 -2.64 -7.61 16.26
CA PRO A 222 -3.03 -6.72 15.17
C PRO A 222 -3.92 -7.46 14.16
N PRO A 223 -4.85 -6.77 13.48
CA PRO A 223 -5.42 -7.23 12.22
C PRO A 223 -4.34 -7.79 11.29
N TYR A 224 -4.61 -8.97 10.75
CA TYR A 224 -3.61 -9.77 10.05
C TYR A 224 -4.16 -10.45 8.80
N ARG A 225 -5.47 -10.32 8.53
CA ARG A 225 -6.11 -10.88 7.34
C ARG A 225 -7.11 -9.91 6.78
N TRP A 226 -7.22 -9.89 5.46
CA TRP A 226 -8.13 -8.99 4.76
C TRP A 226 -8.82 -9.69 3.61
N PHE A 227 -10.13 -9.46 3.51
CA PHE A 227 -10.93 -9.73 2.32
C PHE A 227 -10.94 -8.48 1.45
N LEU A 228 -10.60 -8.64 0.17
CA LEU A 228 -10.39 -7.53 -0.75
C LEU A 228 -11.31 -7.63 -1.96
N VAL A 229 -12.06 -6.55 -2.23
CA VAL A 229 -12.84 -6.38 -3.47
C VAL A 229 -12.58 -4.98 -4.02
N GLY A 230 -11.86 -4.89 -5.13
CA GLY A 230 -11.36 -3.62 -5.66
C GLY A 230 -11.70 -3.45 -7.13
N PRO A 231 -12.34 -2.36 -7.54
CA PRO A 231 -12.59 -2.10 -8.96
C PRO A 231 -11.32 -1.72 -9.71
N LYS A 232 -11.35 -1.78 -11.04
CA LYS A 232 -10.29 -1.28 -11.93
C LYS A 232 -9.82 0.13 -11.51
N ARG A 233 -8.49 0.33 -11.44
CA ARG A 233 -7.73 1.51 -10.95
C ARG A 233 -7.56 1.65 -9.44
N SER A 234 -8.31 0.92 -8.62
CA SER A 234 -8.05 0.92 -7.17
C SER A 234 -6.73 0.21 -6.86
N GLY A 235 -6.17 0.41 -5.67
CA GLY A 235 -4.90 -0.24 -5.33
C GLY A 235 -4.42 0.08 -3.93
N THR A 236 -3.16 -0.25 -3.67
CA THR A 236 -2.47 0.09 -2.43
C THR A 236 -1.17 0.79 -2.78
N THR A 237 -0.96 1.95 -2.16
CA THR A 237 0.22 2.80 -2.34
C THR A 237 1.49 2.10 -1.86
N LEU A 238 2.64 2.66 -2.19
CA LEU A 238 3.93 2.07 -1.82
C LEU A 238 4.11 2.01 -0.29
N HIS A 239 4.29 0.80 0.23
CA HIS A 239 4.45 0.58 1.67
C HIS A 239 5.35 -0.63 1.98
N VAL A 240 5.63 -0.83 3.27
CA VAL A 240 6.21 -2.05 3.82
C VAL A 240 5.26 -2.56 4.88
N ASP A 241 5.06 -3.87 4.93
CA ASP A 241 4.18 -4.49 5.91
C ASP A 241 4.58 -4.15 7.37
N PRO A 242 3.59 -3.89 8.24
CA PRO A 242 3.83 -3.42 9.59
C PRO A 242 4.54 -4.47 10.45
N LEU A 243 5.25 -4.00 11.47
CA LEU A 243 5.96 -4.86 12.43
C LEU A 243 6.98 -5.83 11.80
N GLY A 244 7.30 -5.71 10.51
CA GLY A 244 8.25 -6.59 9.81
C GLY A 244 7.71 -7.98 9.53
N THR A 245 6.39 -8.15 9.57
CA THR A 245 5.74 -9.38 9.11
C THR A 245 6.00 -9.59 7.63
N SER A 246 5.97 -10.85 7.21
CA SER A 246 5.80 -11.20 5.80
C SER A 246 4.30 -11.27 5.48
N ALA A 247 3.95 -11.31 4.21
CA ALA A 247 2.57 -11.47 3.77
C ALA A 247 2.44 -12.46 2.61
N TRP A 248 1.23 -12.98 2.44
CA TRP A 248 0.83 -13.67 1.23
C TRP A 248 -0.48 -13.09 0.69
N ASN A 249 -0.64 -13.04 -0.63
CA ASN A 249 -1.83 -12.50 -1.30
C ASN A 249 -2.29 -13.45 -2.42
N THR A 250 -3.47 -14.04 -2.27
CA THR A 250 -4.07 -14.94 -3.27
C THR A 250 -5.16 -14.21 -4.04
N LEU A 251 -5.02 -14.16 -5.36
CA LEU A 251 -5.96 -13.50 -6.27
C LEU A 251 -6.91 -14.53 -6.88
N LEU A 252 -8.22 -14.29 -6.79
CA LEU A 252 -9.24 -15.20 -7.33
C LEU A 252 -9.99 -14.63 -8.54
N VAL A 253 -10.08 -13.31 -8.67
CA VAL A 253 -10.73 -12.63 -9.80
C VAL A 253 -9.89 -11.45 -10.24
N GLY A 254 -9.81 -11.23 -11.56
CA GLY A 254 -9.12 -10.09 -12.17
C GLY A 254 -7.60 -10.22 -12.17
N ARG A 255 -6.91 -9.11 -12.39
CA ARG A 255 -5.45 -9.03 -12.41
C ARG A 255 -4.95 -7.90 -11.52
N LYS A 256 -3.78 -8.10 -10.91
CA LYS A 256 -3.08 -7.09 -10.09
C LYS A 256 -1.69 -6.83 -10.67
N ARG A 257 -1.35 -5.57 -10.92
CA ARG A 257 0.01 -5.15 -11.27
C ARG A 257 0.76 -4.84 -9.99
N TRP A 258 1.93 -5.46 -9.82
CA TRP A 258 2.78 -5.33 -8.65
C TRP A 258 4.08 -4.65 -9.02
N VAL A 259 4.60 -3.86 -8.08
CA VAL A 259 5.98 -3.39 -8.10
C VAL A 259 6.59 -3.58 -6.72
N LEU A 260 7.78 -4.15 -6.67
CA LEU A 260 8.51 -4.50 -5.46
C LEU A 260 9.92 -3.90 -5.52
N PHE A 261 10.41 -3.42 -4.37
CA PHE A 261 11.80 -2.99 -4.21
C PHE A 261 12.44 -3.67 -3.00
N PRO A 262 13.71 -4.12 -3.11
CA PRO A 262 14.40 -4.76 -2.01
C PRO A 262 14.51 -3.88 -0.76
N PRO A 263 14.60 -4.48 0.45
CA PRO A 263 14.64 -3.74 1.71
C PRO A 263 15.84 -2.79 1.87
N HIS A 264 16.96 -3.05 1.16
CA HIS A 264 18.14 -2.18 1.21
C HIS A 264 18.00 -0.92 0.36
N VAL A 265 17.02 -0.85 -0.54
CA VAL A 265 16.78 0.35 -1.35
C VAL A 265 16.18 1.45 -0.45
N PRO A 266 16.80 2.64 -0.38
CA PRO A 266 16.35 3.68 0.55
C PRO A 266 14.92 4.14 0.30
N LYS A 267 14.13 4.34 1.37
CA LYS A 267 12.75 4.89 1.32
C LYS A 267 12.65 6.15 0.45
N ARG A 268 13.59 7.08 0.60
CA ARG A 268 13.64 8.36 -0.15
C ARG A 268 13.75 8.18 -1.67
N LEU A 269 14.25 7.03 -2.11
CA LEU A 269 14.38 6.71 -3.53
C LEU A 269 13.08 6.11 -4.03
N VAL A 270 12.61 5.03 -3.41
CA VAL A 270 11.43 4.28 -3.87
C VAL A 270 10.13 5.06 -3.73
N ASN A 271 10.02 5.93 -2.72
CA ASN A 271 8.84 6.78 -2.55
C ASN A 271 8.75 7.89 -3.61
N GLY A 272 9.83 8.15 -4.36
CA GLY A 272 9.86 9.12 -5.45
C GLY A 272 9.50 10.55 -5.07
N LYS A 273 9.47 10.95 -3.79
CA LYS A 273 8.93 12.27 -3.38
C LYS A 273 9.61 13.45 -4.11
N SER A 274 10.90 13.35 -4.41
CA SER A 274 11.65 14.35 -5.18
C SER A 274 11.26 14.47 -6.66
N HIS A 275 10.48 13.52 -7.17
CA HIS A 275 10.03 13.45 -8.56
C HIS A 275 8.55 13.83 -8.74
N VAL A 276 7.81 14.06 -7.64
CA VAL A 276 6.44 14.58 -7.68
C VAL A 276 6.44 15.98 -8.30
N ARG A 277 5.46 16.28 -9.14
CA ARG A 277 5.32 17.58 -9.83
C ARG A 277 3.98 18.21 -9.47
N GLY A 278 3.98 19.51 -9.20
CA GLY A 278 2.75 20.27 -8.96
C GLY A 278 1.91 19.70 -7.82
N ASP A 279 0.64 19.46 -8.09
CA ASP A 279 -0.40 18.94 -7.20
C ASP A 279 -0.83 17.49 -7.54
N GLU A 280 0.10 16.71 -8.09
CA GLU A 280 -0.09 15.27 -8.34
C GLU A 280 -0.51 14.54 -7.05
N ASP A 281 -1.52 13.68 -7.18
CA ASP A 281 -1.98 12.80 -6.09
C ASP A 281 -0.98 11.65 -5.86
N ASP A 282 -1.02 11.02 -4.68
CA ASP A 282 -0.08 9.96 -4.28
C ASP A 282 -0.71 8.55 -4.20
N GLU A 283 -1.90 8.39 -4.78
CA GLU A 283 -2.63 7.14 -4.92
C GLU A 283 -1.89 6.10 -5.77
N ALA A 284 -2.29 4.82 -5.65
CA ALA A 284 -1.60 3.72 -6.33
C ALA A 284 -1.55 3.91 -7.85
N VAL A 285 -2.66 4.32 -8.46
CA VAL A 285 -2.75 4.60 -9.90
C VAL A 285 -1.76 5.69 -10.33
N ASN A 286 -1.63 6.78 -9.57
CA ASN A 286 -0.67 7.85 -9.82
C ASN A 286 0.77 7.37 -9.66
N TYR A 287 1.04 6.50 -8.68
CA TYR A 287 2.35 5.89 -8.50
C TYR A 287 2.77 5.10 -9.75
N PHE A 288 1.91 4.22 -10.27
CA PHE A 288 2.22 3.43 -11.47
C PHE A 288 2.26 4.26 -12.76
N MET A 289 1.39 5.26 -12.90
CA MET A 289 1.32 6.09 -14.11
C MET A 289 2.46 7.10 -14.21
N ASP A 290 2.76 7.76 -13.11
CA ASP A 290 3.57 8.97 -13.14
C ASP A 290 4.88 8.75 -12.41
N LEU A 291 4.83 8.25 -11.18
CA LEU A 291 6.00 8.25 -10.30
C LEU A 291 7.00 7.15 -10.65
N LEU A 292 6.53 5.91 -10.82
CA LEU A 292 7.36 4.76 -11.14
C LEU A 292 8.11 4.93 -12.48
N PRO A 293 7.48 5.40 -13.58
CA PRO A 293 8.21 5.65 -14.82
C PRO A 293 9.25 6.78 -14.68
N ARG A 294 8.97 7.82 -13.89
CA ARG A 294 9.95 8.88 -13.61
C ARG A 294 11.13 8.35 -12.80
N LEU A 295 10.87 7.54 -11.79
CA LEU A 295 11.89 6.92 -10.95
C LEU A 295 12.81 6.01 -11.78
N LYS A 296 12.24 5.15 -12.64
CA LYS A 296 12.99 4.28 -13.54
C LYS A 296 13.84 5.03 -14.56
N ARG A 297 13.43 6.23 -14.99
CA ARG A 297 14.25 7.10 -15.84
C ARG A 297 15.37 7.81 -15.07
N ALA A 298 15.14 8.13 -13.81
CA ALA A 298 16.07 8.87 -12.98
C ALA A 298 17.15 7.99 -12.30
N SER A 299 16.91 6.68 -12.19
CA SER A 299 17.79 5.74 -11.47
C SER A 299 18.08 4.51 -12.32
N SER A 300 19.31 3.98 -12.24
CA SER A 300 19.66 2.78 -12.98
C SER A 300 18.92 1.53 -12.47
N PRO A 301 18.67 0.52 -13.32
CA PRO A 301 18.08 -0.76 -12.91
C PRO A 301 18.83 -1.44 -11.76
N GLU A 302 20.16 -1.34 -11.72
CA GLU A 302 21.01 -1.93 -10.67
C GLU A 302 20.82 -1.24 -9.31
N THR A 303 20.43 0.04 -9.33
CA THR A 303 20.16 0.83 -8.12
C THR A 303 18.77 0.52 -7.56
N LEU A 304 17.75 0.49 -8.43
CA LEU A 304 16.37 0.25 -8.00
C LEU A 304 16.11 -1.22 -7.69
N GLN A 305 16.72 -2.14 -8.46
CA GLN A 305 16.49 -3.58 -8.41
C GLN A 305 15.00 -3.94 -8.40
N CYS A 306 14.21 -3.11 -9.07
CA CYS A 306 12.77 -3.16 -9.10
C CYS A 306 12.30 -4.46 -9.74
N ILE A 307 11.35 -5.13 -9.11
CA ILE A 307 10.64 -6.28 -9.66
C ILE A 307 9.22 -5.80 -9.99
N GLU A 308 8.81 -5.95 -11.24
CA GLU A 308 7.46 -5.58 -11.69
C GLU A 308 6.81 -6.76 -12.41
N PHE A 309 5.58 -7.10 -12.05
CA PHE A 309 4.88 -8.25 -12.63
C PHE A 309 3.37 -8.10 -12.56
N MET A 310 2.68 -8.92 -13.35
CA MET A 310 1.24 -9.12 -13.27
C MET A 310 0.94 -10.38 -12.48
N GLN A 311 0.02 -10.29 -11.52
CA GLN A 311 -0.58 -11.42 -10.83
C GLN A 311 -1.91 -11.77 -11.51
N PHE A 312 -2.16 -13.05 -11.70
CA PHE A 312 -3.33 -13.63 -12.35
C PHE A 312 -4.21 -14.43 -11.35
N PRO A 313 -5.47 -14.74 -11.69
CA PRO A 313 -6.31 -15.60 -10.86
C PRO A 313 -5.66 -16.96 -10.62
N GLY A 314 -5.75 -17.47 -9.39
CA GLY A 314 -5.09 -18.72 -8.94
C GLY A 314 -3.71 -18.50 -8.33
N GLU A 315 -3.03 -17.39 -8.66
CA GLU A 315 -1.70 -17.12 -8.16
C GLU A 315 -1.71 -16.54 -6.72
N THR A 316 -0.82 -17.06 -5.88
CA THR A 316 -0.47 -16.53 -4.56
C THR A 316 0.90 -15.88 -4.57
N VAL A 317 0.97 -14.60 -4.24
CA VAL A 317 2.24 -13.87 -4.12
C VAL A 317 2.73 -13.96 -2.67
N PHE A 318 3.99 -14.37 -2.45
CA PHE A 318 4.69 -14.26 -1.18
C PHE A 318 5.53 -12.98 -1.14
N ILE A 319 5.30 -12.14 -0.14
CA ILE A 319 6.03 -10.90 0.12
C ILE A 319 6.83 -11.04 1.42
N PRO A 320 8.17 -11.17 1.37
CA PRO A 320 8.99 -11.22 2.57
C PRO A 320 8.97 -9.89 3.32
N GLY A 321 9.02 -9.94 4.65
CA GLY A 321 9.04 -8.74 5.48
C GLY A 321 10.19 -7.79 5.12
N GLY A 322 9.87 -6.49 4.99
CA GLY A 322 10.84 -5.45 4.66
C GLY A 322 10.85 -5.01 3.20
N TRP A 323 10.25 -5.77 2.28
CA TRP A 323 10.14 -5.38 0.88
C TRP A 323 9.14 -4.24 0.68
N TRP A 324 9.57 -3.17 0.00
CA TRP A 324 8.65 -2.11 -0.43
C TRP A 324 7.78 -2.66 -1.56
N HIS A 325 6.49 -2.38 -1.52
CA HIS A 325 5.60 -2.83 -2.57
C HIS A 325 4.39 -1.90 -2.77
N ALA A 326 3.94 -1.79 -4.01
CA ALA A 326 2.70 -1.14 -4.39
C ALA A 326 1.92 -2.05 -5.34
N VAL A 327 0.59 -1.92 -5.34
CA VAL A 327 -0.32 -2.80 -6.08
C VAL A 327 -1.40 -1.97 -6.78
N LEU A 328 -1.62 -2.22 -8.07
CA LEU A 328 -2.69 -1.63 -8.85
C LEU A 328 -3.63 -2.72 -9.36
N ASN A 329 -4.92 -2.58 -9.10
CA ASN A 329 -5.96 -3.44 -9.67
C ASN A 329 -6.21 -2.98 -11.11
N VAL A 330 -5.77 -3.78 -12.08
CA VAL A 330 -5.95 -3.45 -13.51
C VAL A 330 -7.29 -3.93 -14.08
N ASP A 331 -7.96 -4.82 -13.35
CA ASP A 331 -9.36 -5.22 -13.54
C ASP A 331 -10.13 -5.04 -12.23
N ASP A 332 -11.43 -5.39 -12.23
CA ASP A 332 -12.15 -5.64 -10.98
C ASP A 332 -11.62 -6.93 -10.33
N THR A 333 -11.22 -6.85 -9.07
CA THR A 333 -10.51 -7.92 -8.37
C THR A 333 -11.23 -8.42 -7.13
N VAL A 334 -11.04 -9.71 -6.83
CA VAL A 334 -11.38 -10.34 -5.55
C VAL A 334 -10.16 -11.12 -5.06
N ALA A 335 -9.72 -10.87 -3.84
CA ALA A 335 -8.53 -11.50 -3.26
C ALA A 335 -8.67 -11.68 -1.75
N VAL A 336 -7.78 -12.50 -1.18
CA VAL A 336 -7.54 -12.59 0.26
C VAL A 336 -6.05 -12.50 0.53
N THR A 337 -5.67 -11.79 1.59
CA THR A 337 -4.28 -11.63 1.98
C THR A 337 -4.12 -11.73 3.49
N GLN A 338 -3.00 -12.28 3.95
CA GLN A 338 -2.67 -12.30 5.37
C GLN A 338 -1.21 -11.95 5.62
N ASN A 339 -0.99 -11.22 6.70
CA ASN A 339 0.33 -10.98 7.27
C ASN A 339 0.60 -12.05 8.33
N PHE A 340 1.81 -12.57 8.36
CA PHE A 340 2.18 -13.64 9.29
C PHE A 340 3.58 -13.44 9.87
N CYS A 341 3.74 -13.97 11.08
CA CYS A 341 5.03 -14.13 11.72
C CYS A 341 5.33 -15.62 11.83
N SER A 342 6.45 -16.02 11.24
CA SER A 342 6.99 -17.37 11.32
C SER A 342 8.32 -17.35 12.06
N SER A 343 8.83 -18.54 12.37
CA SER A 343 10.17 -18.76 12.90
C SER A 343 11.27 -18.10 12.05
N GLN A 344 11.09 -17.98 10.73
CA GLN A 344 12.08 -17.41 9.83
C GLN A 344 12.17 -15.89 9.96
N ASN A 345 11.03 -15.19 10.12
CA ASN A 345 11.00 -13.74 10.26
C ASN A 345 10.92 -13.23 11.71
N PHE A 346 10.80 -14.13 12.67
CA PHE A 346 10.65 -13.83 14.10
C PHE A 346 11.68 -12.84 14.65
N PRO A 347 12.99 -12.92 14.35
CA PRO A 347 13.96 -11.95 14.90
C PRO A 347 13.63 -10.50 14.56
N THR A 348 13.21 -10.26 13.31
CA THR A 348 12.83 -8.91 12.83
C THR A 348 11.51 -8.48 13.45
N VAL A 349 10.51 -9.39 13.45
CA VAL A 349 9.19 -9.11 14.01
C VAL A 349 9.25 -8.81 15.51
N TRP A 350 10.01 -9.59 16.27
CA TRP A 350 10.27 -9.38 17.68
C TRP A 350 10.85 -7.99 17.97
N ARG A 351 11.93 -7.60 17.29
CA ARG A 351 12.60 -6.29 17.48
C ARG A 351 11.65 -5.11 17.21
N LYS A 352 10.87 -5.19 16.13
CA LYS A 352 9.88 -4.15 15.81
C LYS A 352 8.72 -4.14 16.82
N THR A 353 8.26 -5.30 17.27
CA THR A 353 7.12 -5.44 18.18
C THR A 353 7.45 -5.01 19.61
N ARG A 354 8.62 -5.40 20.15
CA ARG A 354 9.05 -4.99 21.50
C ARG A 354 9.23 -3.48 21.64
N SER A 355 9.60 -2.81 20.55
CA SER A 355 9.81 -1.36 20.51
C SER A 355 8.49 -0.59 20.37
N SER A 356 7.63 -1.01 19.43
CA SER A 356 6.39 -0.28 19.07
C SER A 356 5.15 -0.71 19.87
N ARG A 357 5.07 -1.97 20.30
CA ARG A 357 3.90 -2.58 20.97
C ARG A 357 4.31 -3.20 22.32
N LYS A 358 4.94 -2.39 23.16
CA LYS A 358 5.55 -2.77 24.46
C LYS A 358 4.75 -3.78 25.31
N ARG A 359 3.46 -3.51 25.54
CA ARG A 359 2.59 -4.40 26.36
C ARG A 359 2.29 -5.73 25.66
N MET A 360 2.13 -5.70 24.35
CA MET A 360 1.90 -6.88 23.52
C MET A 360 3.15 -7.77 23.57
N ALA A 361 4.34 -7.18 23.40
CA ALA A 361 5.60 -7.92 23.42
C ALA A 361 5.84 -8.65 24.76
N VAL A 362 5.53 -8.02 25.89
CA VAL A 362 5.60 -8.70 27.20
C VAL A 362 4.69 -9.92 27.25
N LYS A 363 3.43 -9.77 26.85
CA LYS A 363 2.47 -10.90 26.81
C LYS A 363 2.93 -11.98 25.82
N TRP A 364 3.48 -11.56 24.68
CA TRP A 364 3.94 -12.48 23.65
C TRP A 364 5.11 -13.33 24.13
N LEU A 365 6.11 -12.72 24.79
CA LEU A 365 7.22 -13.46 25.38
C LEU A 365 6.76 -14.48 26.42
N GLN A 366 5.86 -14.08 27.33
CA GLN A 366 5.27 -15.00 28.32
C GLN A 366 4.57 -16.19 27.67
N LYS A 367 3.90 -15.96 26.53
CA LYS A 367 3.21 -17.03 25.81
C LYS A 367 4.20 -17.93 25.06
N LEU A 368 5.25 -17.36 24.48
CA LEU A 368 6.32 -18.13 23.85
C LEU A 368 7.06 -19.01 24.87
N GLU A 369 7.32 -18.54 26.08
CA GLU A 369 7.97 -19.36 27.13
C GLU A 369 7.22 -20.67 27.41
N THR A 370 5.90 -20.69 27.21
CA THR A 370 5.08 -21.91 27.38
C THR A 370 4.92 -22.71 26.09
N HIS A 371 4.70 -22.05 24.94
CA HIS A 371 4.28 -22.73 23.70
C HIS A 371 5.45 -22.97 22.73
N ASN A 372 6.53 -22.18 22.82
CA ASN A 372 7.73 -22.30 21.99
C ASN A 372 8.96 -21.75 22.74
N PRO A 373 9.53 -22.53 23.69
CA PRO A 373 10.65 -22.10 24.53
C PRO A 373 11.91 -21.69 23.74
N GLU A 374 12.13 -22.28 22.57
CA GLU A 374 13.27 -21.94 21.70
C GLU A 374 13.17 -20.50 21.18
N LEU A 375 11.99 -20.11 20.67
CA LEU A 375 11.75 -18.73 20.24
C LEU A 375 11.74 -17.74 21.41
N ALA A 376 11.29 -18.16 22.59
CA ALA A 376 11.40 -17.34 23.80
C ALA A 376 12.86 -17.09 24.19
N ALA A 377 13.70 -18.13 24.17
CA ALA A 377 15.14 -18.01 24.43
C ALA A 377 15.81 -17.09 23.38
N MET A 378 15.42 -17.20 22.11
CA MET A 378 15.87 -16.29 21.06
C MET A 378 15.47 -14.85 21.35
N ALA A 379 14.20 -14.58 21.70
CA ALA A 379 13.73 -13.24 22.05
C ALA A 379 14.50 -12.63 23.22
N ILE A 380 14.79 -13.42 24.26
CA ILE A 380 15.61 -13.00 25.41
C ILE A 380 17.04 -12.70 24.98
N LYS A 381 17.65 -13.56 24.16
CA LYS A 381 18.98 -13.32 23.60
C LYS A 381 19.02 -12.01 22.79
N LEU A 382 18.06 -11.82 21.87
CA LEU A 382 17.95 -10.57 21.08
C LEU A 382 17.78 -9.34 21.97
N ASN A 383 17.08 -9.45 23.11
CA ASN A 383 17.00 -8.34 24.06
C ASN A 383 18.35 -8.05 24.71
N ARG A 384 19.10 -9.08 25.09
CA ARG A 384 20.43 -8.95 25.68
C ARG A 384 21.41 -8.33 24.68
N ASP A 385 21.46 -8.87 23.47
CA ASP A 385 22.37 -8.44 22.40
C ASP A 385 22.15 -6.95 22.04
N ASP A 386 20.88 -6.53 22.02
CA ASP A 386 20.51 -5.15 21.69
C ASP A 386 20.42 -4.23 22.94
N ALA A 387 20.86 -4.70 24.12
CA ALA A 387 20.72 -4.03 25.42
C ALA A 387 19.29 -3.50 25.70
N PHE A 388 18.28 -4.19 25.18
CA PHE A 388 16.88 -3.77 25.20
C PHE A 388 16.21 -4.17 26.51
N VAL A 389 15.71 -3.18 27.25
CA VAL A 389 14.95 -3.41 28.48
C VAL A 389 13.45 -3.48 28.18
N MET A 390 12.85 -4.65 28.42
CA MET A 390 11.42 -4.86 28.26
C MET A 390 10.60 -3.94 29.18
N TYR A 391 9.38 -3.63 28.73
CA TYR A 391 8.45 -2.81 29.48
C TYR A 391 8.02 -3.50 30.79
N SER A 392 8.11 -2.78 31.91
CA SER A 392 7.52 -3.16 33.19
C SER A 392 6.61 -2.04 33.70
N LYS A 393 5.44 -2.41 34.25
CA LYS A 393 4.50 -1.46 34.85
C LYS A 393 5.05 -0.84 36.14
N ASP A 394 5.99 -1.50 36.82
CA ASP A 394 6.44 -1.15 38.17
C ASP A 394 7.50 -0.05 38.23
N ARG A 395 7.81 0.60 37.09
CA ARG A 395 8.76 1.74 37.02
C ARG A 395 8.20 3.06 37.59
N ARG A 396 7.38 3.00 38.66
CA ARG A 396 7.05 4.14 39.53
C ARG A 396 7.26 3.80 41.00
N ARG A 397 8.53 3.63 41.40
CA ARG A 397 9.02 3.94 42.77
C ARG A 397 10.54 4.01 42.88
N TYR A 398 11.25 4.42 41.82
CA TYR A 398 12.64 4.87 42.01
C TYR A 398 12.64 6.37 42.32
N LYS A 399 12.52 6.70 43.63
CA LYS A 399 12.89 8.03 44.12
C LYS A 399 14.35 8.25 43.75
N ARG A 400 14.65 9.27 42.94
CA ARG A 400 16.03 9.76 42.83
C ARG A 400 16.47 10.19 44.24
N PRO A 401 17.67 9.83 44.71
CA PRO A 401 18.19 10.37 45.96
C PRO A 401 18.25 11.89 45.83
N SER A 402 17.75 12.59 46.83
CA SER A 402 17.90 14.04 46.96
C SER A 402 19.38 14.37 47.09
N SER A 403 20.03 14.78 46.00
CA SER A 403 21.29 15.50 46.09
C SER A 403 20.97 16.98 46.34
N SER A 404 21.59 17.48 47.41
CA SER A 404 21.54 18.82 47.93
C SER A 404 21.69 19.93 46.87
N SER A 405 21.12 21.07 47.25
CA SER A 405 21.32 22.41 46.70
C SER A 405 22.68 22.59 46.02
N HIS A 406 22.70 23.20 44.83
CA HIS A 406 23.68 24.22 44.42
C HIS A 406 23.13 24.97 43.20
N LYS A 407 22.87 26.27 43.38
CA LYS A 407 22.52 27.23 42.32
C LYS A 407 23.62 27.27 41.26
N ARG A 408 23.29 27.12 39.97
CA ARG A 408 24.14 27.64 38.89
C ARG A 408 23.34 28.08 37.67
N LYS A 409 23.79 29.22 37.15
CA LYS A 409 23.17 30.17 36.22
C LYS A 409 22.79 29.56 34.86
N LYS A 410 21.68 30.07 34.29
CA LYS A 410 21.34 30.01 32.85
C LYS A 410 22.53 30.50 32.02
N LYS A 411 23.00 29.68 31.08
CA LYS A 411 23.73 30.13 29.89
C LYS A 411 23.01 29.57 28.67
N HIS A 412 22.54 30.48 27.82
CA HIS A 412 22.11 30.20 26.46
C HIS A 412 23.31 29.70 25.65
N SER A 413 23.15 28.58 24.96
CA SER A 413 23.92 28.26 23.75
C SER A 413 23.00 27.47 22.83
N GLY A 414 22.67 28.07 21.68
CA GLY A 414 21.85 27.46 20.66
C GLY A 414 22.52 26.23 20.05
N ARG A 415 21.70 25.22 19.76
CA ARG A 415 21.93 24.26 18.69
C ARG A 415 20.63 24.09 17.95
N GLU A 416 20.74 24.17 16.64
CA GLU A 416 19.68 24.16 15.64
C GLU A 416 18.77 22.94 15.82
N TYR A 417 17.48 23.22 15.81
CA TYR A 417 16.41 22.24 15.74
C TYR A 417 16.19 21.94 14.26
N ASP A 418 16.45 20.70 13.85
CA ASP A 418 16.04 20.16 12.56
C ASP A 418 14.56 19.71 12.68
N PRO A 419 13.59 20.34 11.98
CA PRO A 419 12.18 20.05 12.16
C PRO A 419 11.66 19.11 11.07
N GLU A 420 12.16 17.87 11.00
CA GLU A 420 11.59 16.83 10.13
C GLU A 420 11.36 15.50 10.87
N GLU A 421 10.46 15.50 11.85
CA GLU A 421 9.84 14.27 12.35
C GLU A 421 8.35 14.50 12.68
N ARG A 422 7.63 15.08 11.71
CA ARG A 422 6.16 15.14 11.69
C ARG A 422 5.62 14.83 10.31
N LEU A 423 5.72 13.57 9.92
CA LEU A 423 4.72 12.96 9.05
C LEU A 423 4.30 11.64 9.70
N HIS A 424 3.11 11.71 10.29
CA HIS A 424 2.38 10.61 10.89
C HIS A 424 2.30 9.43 9.92
N ASP A 425 2.76 8.25 10.38
CA ASP A 425 2.21 6.97 9.95
C ASP A 425 0.78 6.90 10.49
N SER A 426 -0.19 7.43 9.73
CA SER A 426 -1.61 7.45 10.07
C SER A 426 -2.31 6.16 9.61
N HIS A 427 -1.76 5.00 9.96
CA HIS A 427 -2.54 3.77 10.01
C HIS A 427 -2.15 3.02 11.28
N TYR A 428 -3.15 2.69 12.08
CA TYR A 428 -3.08 2.26 13.49
C TYR A 428 -2.79 3.37 14.49
N HIS A 429 -3.82 3.91 15.16
CA HIS A 429 -3.78 4.25 16.59
C HIS A 429 -5.22 4.38 17.17
N GLY A 430 -5.97 3.27 17.23
CA GLY A 430 -7.25 3.23 17.96
C GLY A 430 -7.05 3.12 19.48
N LYS A 431 -7.20 4.22 20.22
CA LYS A 431 -7.34 4.19 21.69
C LYS A 431 -8.82 3.97 22.07
N LYS A 432 -9.19 2.76 22.51
CA LYS A 432 -10.45 2.52 23.23
C LYS A 432 -10.41 3.27 24.58
N LYS A 433 -11.29 4.26 24.78
CA LYS A 433 -11.71 4.73 26.12
C LYS A 433 -12.93 3.91 26.55
N ARG A 434 -12.87 3.38 27.77
CA ARG A 434 -13.95 2.68 28.47
C ARG A 434 -15.10 3.66 28.74
N SER A 435 -16.34 3.25 28.44
CA SER A 435 -17.54 3.86 28.99
C SER A 435 -17.64 3.46 30.47
N ALA A 436 -17.82 4.45 31.34
CA ALA A 436 -18.28 4.24 32.69
C ALA A 436 -19.78 3.98 32.66
N ALA A 437 -20.23 3.10 33.54
CA ALA A 437 -21.63 2.84 33.83
C ALA A 437 -22.15 3.94 34.76
N ASP A 438 -23.27 4.55 34.38
CA ASP A 438 -24.29 5.08 35.29
C ASP A 438 -25.42 4.04 35.21
N GLY A 439 -26.03 3.51 36.27
CA GLY A 439 -26.25 4.11 37.58
C GLY A 439 -27.73 4.40 37.76
N GLU A 440 -28.57 3.37 37.67
CA GLU A 440 -29.78 3.14 38.48
C GLU A 440 -30.13 1.65 38.47
#